data_AF-A0A5C7SZM4-F1
#
_entry.id   AF-A0A5C7SZM4-F1
#
_cell.length_a   1.000
_cell.length_b   1.000
_cell.length_c   1.000
_cell.angle_alpha   90.00
_cell.angle_beta   90.00
_cell.angle_gamma   90.00
#
_symmetry.space_group_name_H-M   'P 1'
#
loop_
_entity.id
_entity.type
_entity.pdbx_description
1 polymer ?
#
loop_
_entity_poly.entity_id
_entity_poly.type
_entity_poly.pdbx_seq_one_letter_code
_entity_poly.pdbx_strand_id
1 'polypeptide(L)' 'AFVADCIETLEEIGDRGREQFREAGGEDLVLVPCLNDHPQWVQALKVLCERAPLSL' A
#
# COMPACT_ATOMS: atom_id res chain seq x y z
N ALA A 1 3.76 -0.60 -6.54
CA ALA A 1 2.56 -1.04 -5.79
C ALA A 1 3.03 -1.64 -4.49
N PHE A 2 2.60 -1.09 -3.35
CA PHE A 2 3.06 -1.46 -2.02
C PHE A 2 1.94 -2.20 -1.28
N VAL A 3 2.26 -3.33 -0.65
CA VAL A 3 1.29 -4.11 0.15
C VAL A 3 1.36 -3.78 1.64
N ALA A 4 2.44 -3.14 2.08
CA ALA A 4 2.71 -2.74 3.44
C ALA A 4 3.18 -1.28 3.47
N ASP A 5 3.01 -0.63 4.61
CA ASP A 5 3.48 0.74 4.80
C ASP A 5 5.01 0.83 4.75
N CYS A 6 5.50 1.83 4.03
CA CYS A 6 6.91 2.13 3.84
C CYS A 6 7.11 3.64 3.63
N ILE A 7 8.35 4.07 3.38
CA ILE A 7 8.69 5.49 3.21
C ILE A 7 7.88 6.08 2.05
N GLU A 8 7.77 5.34 0.95
CA GLU A 8 7.06 5.76 -0.24
C GLU A 8 5.56 5.95 0.02
N THR A 9 4.92 5.12 0.85
CA THR A 9 3.47 5.23 1.12
C THR A 9 3.15 6.31 2.16
N LEU A 10 3.95 6.40 3.22
CA LEU A 10 3.69 7.30 4.33
C LEU A 10 4.19 8.73 4.04
N GLU A 11 5.45 8.85 3.64
CA GLU A 11 6.10 10.17 3.50
C GLU A 11 5.90 10.74 2.11
N GLU A 12 6.27 9.98 1.07
CA GLU A 12 6.29 10.53 -0.28
C GLU A 12 4.88 10.72 -0.84
N ILE A 13 4.03 9.71 -0.72
CA ILE A 13 2.64 9.75 -1.19
C ILE A 13 1.71 10.41 -0.16
N GLY A 14 1.92 10.17 1.13
CA GLY A 14 1.07 10.68 2.21
C GLY A 14 1.32 12.13 2.52
N ASP A 15 2.46 12.43 3.12
CA ASP A 15 2.75 13.77 3.62
C ASP A 15 3.06 14.73 2.47
N ARG A 16 4.09 14.43 1.67
CA ARG A 16 4.51 15.29 0.54
C ARG A 16 3.43 15.36 -0.55
N GLY A 17 2.75 14.25 -0.82
CA GLY A 17 1.63 14.23 -1.75
C GLY A 17 0.47 15.13 -1.29
N ARG A 18 0.15 15.16 0.02
CA ARG A 18 -0.90 16.03 0.58
C ARG A 18 -0.53 17.50 0.48
N GLU A 19 0.72 17.86 0.76
CA GLU A 19 1.23 19.22 0.58
C GLU A 19 1.08 19.67 -0.87
N GLN A 20 1.58 18.88 -1.82
CA GLN A 20 1.47 19.17 -3.25
C GLN A 20 0.02 19.28 -3.72
N PHE A 21 -0.87 18.40 -3.24
CA PHE A 21 -2.29 18.45 -3.59
C PHE A 21 -2.96 19.74 -3.13
N ARG A 22 -2.63 20.21 -1.92
CA ARG A 22 -3.14 21.48 -1.37
C ARG A 22 -2.61 22.69 -2.11
N GLU A 23 -1.32 22.70 -2.44
CA GLU A 23 -0.70 23.77 -3.25
C GLU A 23 -1.34 23.88 -4.64
N ALA A 24 -1.79 22.75 -5.20
CA ALA A 24 -2.53 22.71 -6.46
C ALA A 24 -4.01 23.11 -6.34
N GLY A 25 -4.49 23.49 -5.15
CA GLY A 25 -5.88 23.90 -4.90
C GLY A 25 -6.84 22.77 -4.52
N GLY A 26 -6.32 21.57 -4.24
CA GLY A 26 -7.09 20.45 -3.70
C GLY A 26 -7.38 20.61 -2.20
N GLU A 27 -8.55 20.15 -1.76
CA GLU A 27 -8.97 20.27 -0.35
C GLU A 27 -8.47 19.08 0.48
N ASP A 28 -8.83 17.86 0.08
CA ASP A 28 -8.52 16.62 0.80
C ASP A 28 -7.87 15.55 -0.10
N LEU A 29 -6.68 15.08 0.31
CA LEU A 29 -6.05 13.88 -0.22
C LEU A 29 -6.34 12.69 0.70
N VAL A 30 -7.05 11.70 0.18
CA VAL A 30 -7.38 10.44 0.87
C VAL A 30 -6.55 9.30 0.30
N LEU A 31 -5.79 8.65 1.15
CA LEU A 31 -5.04 7.44 0.80
C LEU A 31 -5.82 6.19 1.15
N VAL A 32 -5.77 5.21 0.27
CA VAL A 32 -6.22 3.85 0.59
C VAL A 32 -5.16 3.19 1.48
N PRO A 33 -5.52 2.64 2.65
CA PRO A 33 -4.56 1.99 3.53
C PRO A 33 -3.88 0.79 2.85
N CYS A 34 -2.60 0.58 3.15
CA CYS A 34 -1.92 -0.65 2.79
C CYS A 34 -2.58 -1.86 3.46
N LEU A 35 -2.44 -3.03 2.85
CA LEU A 35 -2.99 -4.27 3.39
C LEU A 35 -2.30 -4.69 4.69
N ASN A 36 -1.01 -4.37 4.85
CA ASN A 36 -0.22 -4.66 6.05
C ASN A 36 -0.39 -6.13 6.49
N ASP A 37 -0.83 -6.37 7.71
CA ASP A 37 -1.08 -7.68 8.30
C ASP A 37 -2.56 -8.11 8.22
N HIS A 38 -3.37 -7.45 7.38
CA HIS A 38 -4.80 -7.72 7.28
C HIS A 38 -5.06 -9.22 7.04
N PRO A 39 -5.92 -9.88 7.85
CA PRO A 39 -6.05 -11.34 7.82
C PRO A 39 -6.41 -11.92 6.45
N GLN A 40 -7.23 -11.21 5.67
CA GLN A 40 -7.59 -11.65 4.32
C GLN A 40 -6.41 -11.60 3.35
N TRP A 41 -5.50 -10.64 3.51
CA TRP A 41 -4.28 -10.55 2.70
C TRP A 41 -3.32 -11.68 3.04
N VAL A 42 -3.11 -11.95 4.34
CA VAL A 42 -2.31 -13.09 4.79
C VAL A 42 -2.86 -14.41 4.25
N GLN A 43 -4.18 -14.60 4.31
CA GLN A 43 -4.82 -15.79 3.76
C GLN A 43 -4.66 -15.88 2.23
N ALA A 44 -4.78 -14.77 1.50
CA ALA A 44 -4.56 -14.75 0.06
C ALA A 44 -3.10 -15.11 -0.29
N LEU A 45 -2.13 -14.53 0.40
CA LEU A 45 -0.71 -14.81 0.20
C LEU A 45 -0.39 -16.29 0.47
N LYS A 46 -0.93 -16.86 1.56
CA LYS A 46 -0.79 -18.29 1.85
C LYS A 46 -1.26 -19.14 0.67
N VAL A 47 -2.45 -18.87 0.14
CA VAL A 47 -3.00 -19.62 -1.00
C VAL A 47 -2.12 -19.47 -2.26
N LEU A 48 -1.55 -18.28 -2.49
CA LEU A 48 -0.61 -18.06 -3.59
C LEU A 48 0.66 -18.90 -3.41
N CYS A 49 1.24 -18.93 -2.21
CA CYS A 49 2.41 -19.74 -1.90
C CYS A 49 2.15 -21.24 -2.06
N GLU A 50 1.00 -21.75 -1.60
CA GLU A 50 0.61 -23.17 -1.75
C GLU A 50 0.45 -23.58 -3.22
N ARG A 51 0.10 -22.64 -4.10
CA ARG A 51 -0.09 -22.86 -5.53
C ARG A 51 1.16 -22.56 -6.35
N ALA A 52 2.19 -21.97 -5.74
CA ALA A 52 3.41 -21.61 -6.44
C ALA A 52 4.08 -22.91 -6.94
N PRO A 53 4.38 -23.02 -8.25
CA PRO A 53 5.12 -24.17 -8.75
C PRO A 53 6.48 -24.21 -8.08
N LEU A 54 6.85 -25.37 -7.56
CA LEU A 54 8.21 -25.61 -7.05
C LEU A 54 9.16 -25.64 -8.25
N SER A 55 9.78 -24.50 -8.54
CA SER A 55 11.00 -24.48 -9.34
C SER A 55 12.15 -24.93 -8.44
N LEU A 56 12.46 -26.24 -8.51
CA LEU A 56 13.73 -26.82 -8.07
C LEU A 56 14.77 -26.71 -9.20
#